data_AF-A0A1G1K3Q0-F1
#
_entry.id   AF-A0A1G1K3Q0-F1
#
_cell.length_a   1.000
_cell.length_b   1.000
_cell.length_c   1.000
_cell.angle_alpha   90.00
_cell.angle_beta   90.00
_cell.angle_gamma   90.00
#
_symmetry.space_group_name_H-M   'P 1'
#
loop_
_entity.id
_entity.type
_entity.pdbx_description
1 polymer ?
#
loop_
_entity_poly.entity_id
_entity_poly.type
_entity_poly.pdbx_seq_one_letter_code
_entity_poly.pdbx_strand_id
1 'polypeptide(L)'
;MKKLSFSLFLFLIVTPAFAQSGPLSLFEKEYSWGDKLKRGAINVITSPVEVAREIHMSSAESNLLYGWTIGLIHGVGEGLVRFGAGAIDILTCPFDFPKSHKGPLIQPEYVWQKPGPKYS
;
A
#
# COMPACT_ATOMS: atom_id res chain seq x y z
N MET A 1 -37.33 5.98 -27.06
CA MET A 1 -36.26 4.95 -26.98
C MET A 1 -35.03 5.61 -26.38
N LYS A 2 -34.60 5.15 -25.19
CA LYS A 2 -33.54 5.75 -24.38
C LYS A 2 -32.17 5.24 -24.85
N LYS A 3 -31.22 6.12 -25.12
CA LYS A 3 -29.78 5.83 -25.08
C LYS A 3 -29.12 6.93 -24.25
N LEU A 4 -29.33 6.86 -22.93
CA LEU A 4 -28.66 7.71 -21.97
C LEU A 4 -27.25 7.14 -21.79
N SER A 5 -26.26 7.88 -22.28
CA SER A 5 -24.85 7.52 -22.31
C SER A 5 -24.35 7.21 -20.88
N PHE A 6 -23.90 5.97 -20.68
CA PHE A 6 -23.34 5.43 -19.44
C PHE A 6 -21.91 5.92 -19.15
N SER A 7 -21.43 6.96 -19.86
CA SER A 7 -20.02 7.35 -19.85
C SER A 7 -19.65 8.46 -18.86
N LEU A 8 -20.54 8.86 -17.94
CA LEU A 8 -20.32 10.01 -17.05
C LEU A 8 -20.52 9.68 -15.56
N PHE A 9 -20.04 8.52 -15.10
CA PHE A 9 -20.10 8.14 -13.68
C PHE A 9 -18.78 7.63 -13.08
N LEU A 10 -17.68 7.64 -13.84
CA LEU A 10 -16.36 7.15 -13.38
C LEU A 10 -15.32 8.26 -13.16
N PHE A 11 -15.74 9.46 -12.76
CA PHE A 11 -14.81 10.58 -12.50
C PHE A 11 -15.00 11.28 -11.15
N LEU A 12 -15.79 10.71 -10.22
CA LEU A 12 -16.15 11.33 -8.95
C LEU A 12 -15.57 10.64 -7.69
N ILE A 13 -14.52 9.81 -7.82
CA ILE A 13 -13.88 9.13 -6.67
C ILE A 13 -12.38 9.47 -6.54
N VAL A 14 -11.98 10.69 -6.85
CA VAL A 14 -10.64 11.18 -6.48
C VAL A 14 -10.78 12.52 -5.79
N THR A 15 -11.32 12.50 -4.57
CA THR A 15 -10.97 13.50 -3.58
C THR A 15 -9.64 13.07 -2.97
N PRO A 16 -8.57 13.89 -3.04
CA PRO A 16 -7.39 13.58 -2.27
C PRO A 16 -7.69 14.00 -0.82
N ALA A 17 -7.97 13.02 0.03
CA ALA A 17 -7.96 13.20 1.48
C ALA A 17 -6.50 13.32 1.96
N PHE A 18 -5.82 14.42 1.59
CA PHE A 18 -4.63 14.88 2.28
C PHE A 18 -5.08 15.69 3.49
N ALA A 19 -5.10 15.07 4.67
CA ALA A 19 -5.15 15.81 5.92
C ALA A 19 -4.44 15.05 7.04
N GLN A 20 -3.40 15.72 7.56
CA GLN A 20 -2.89 15.69 8.93
C GLN A 20 -2.03 14.51 9.42
N SER A 21 -0.70 14.67 9.29
CA SER A 21 0.26 14.11 10.24
C SER A 21 0.34 15.04 11.48
N GLY A 22 -0.41 14.72 12.53
CA GLY A 22 -0.30 15.33 13.87
C GLY A 22 0.28 14.34 14.89
N PRO A 23 0.99 14.78 15.95
CA PRO A 23 1.62 13.90 16.92
C PRO A 23 0.66 13.55 18.05
N LEU A 24 0.23 12.28 18.16
CA LEU A 24 -0.13 11.67 19.45
C LEU A 24 -0.08 10.12 19.37
N SER A 25 1.11 9.58 19.60
CA SER A 25 1.42 8.15 19.57
C SER A 25 1.02 7.40 20.86
N LEU A 26 -0.17 7.66 21.43
CA LEU A 26 -0.64 6.97 22.65
C LEU A 26 -2.07 6.37 22.56
N PHE A 27 -2.74 6.52 21.43
CA PHE A 27 -3.92 5.72 21.11
C PHE A 27 -3.48 4.61 20.14
N GLU A 28 -3.63 3.34 20.50
CA GLU A 28 -3.55 2.25 19.51
C GLU A 28 -4.48 2.63 18.36
N LYS A 29 -3.92 2.79 17.15
CA LYS A 29 -4.71 3.14 15.97
C LYS A 29 -5.72 2.02 15.74
N GLU A 30 -6.98 2.27 16.07
CA GLU A 30 -8.06 1.32 15.85
C GLU A 30 -8.41 1.32 14.36
N TYR A 31 -8.18 0.19 13.70
CA TYR A 31 -8.48 0.02 12.28
C TYR A 31 -9.94 -0.40 12.07
N SER A 32 -10.64 0.31 11.19
CA SER A 32 -11.98 -0.04 10.73
C SER A 32 -11.96 -0.91 9.46
N TRP A 33 -13.12 -1.43 9.05
CA TRP A 33 -13.28 -2.08 7.73
C TRP A 33 -12.99 -1.13 6.57
N GLY A 34 -13.32 0.16 6.73
CA GLY A 34 -13.02 1.20 5.74
C GLY A 34 -11.52 1.43 5.58
N ASP A 35 -10.76 1.32 6.68
CA ASP A 35 -9.31 1.40 6.63
C ASP A 35 -8.68 0.21 5.92
N LYS A 36 -9.23 -1.00 6.11
CA LYS A 36 -8.83 -2.19 5.32
C LYS A 36 -9.03 -1.97 3.83
N LEU A 37 -10.23 -1.54 3.42
CA LEU A 37 -10.53 -1.30 2.01
C LEU A 37 -9.61 -0.23 1.39
N LYS A 38 -9.47 0.92 2.08
CA LYS A 38 -8.60 2.02 1.66
C LYS A 38 -7.14 1.57 1.53
N ARG A 39 -6.61 0.93 2.55
CA ARG A 39 -5.23 0.42 2.56
C ARG A 39 -5.02 -0.62 1.46
N GLY A 40 -5.97 -1.54 1.30
CA GLY A 40 -5.91 -2.59 0.30
C GLY A 40 -5.87 -2.03 -1.12
N ALA A 41 -6.77 -1.10 -1.44
CA ALA A 41 -6.80 -0.41 -2.73
C ALA A 41 -5.49 0.35 -3.02
N ILE A 42 -4.98 1.09 -2.02
CA ILE A 42 -3.71 1.81 -2.15
C ILE A 42 -2.56 0.84 -2.41
N ASN A 43 -2.44 -0.23 -1.63
CA ASN A 43 -1.34 -1.20 -1.76
C ASN A 43 -1.38 -1.94 -3.09
N VAL A 44 -2.56 -2.31 -3.60
CA VAL A 44 -2.70 -2.90 -4.94
C VAL A 44 -2.22 -1.92 -6.01
N ILE A 45 -2.73 -0.68 -6.00
CA ILE A 45 -2.41 0.35 -7.01
C ILE A 45 -0.93 0.73 -6.97
N THR A 46 -0.34 0.82 -5.78
CA THR A 46 1.02 1.35 -5.58
C THR A 46 2.08 0.27 -5.50
N SER A 47 1.71 -1.01 -5.55
CA SER A 47 2.65 -2.14 -5.53
C SER A 47 3.78 -2.05 -6.58
N PRO A 48 3.60 -1.54 -7.82
CA PRO A 48 4.71 -1.44 -8.76
C PRO A 48 5.79 -0.43 -8.36
N VAL A 49 5.45 0.51 -7.46
CA VAL A 49 6.40 1.53 -6.96
C VAL A 49 7.49 0.90 -6.09
N GLU A 50 7.24 -0.27 -5.49
CA GLU A 50 8.26 -1.03 -4.75
C GLU A 50 9.47 -1.36 -5.64
N VAL A 51 9.26 -1.62 -6.93
CA VAL A 51 10.34 -1.86 -7.90
C VAL A 51 11.27 -0.66 -8.02
N ALA A 52 10.71 0.52 -8.27
CA ALA A 52 11.50 1.74 -8.40
C ALA A 52 12.21 2.09 -7.08
N ARG A 53 11.54 1.88 -5.93
CA ARG A 53 12.10 2.15 -4.61
C ARG A 53 13.31 1.27 -4.32
N GLU A 54 13.19 -0.04 -4.52
CA GLU A 54 14.28 -0.98 -4.21
C GLU A 54 15.46 -0.85 -5.17
N ILE A 55 15.24 -0.54 -6.46
CA ILE A 55 16.33 -0.18 -7.39
C ILE A 55 17.08 1.06 -6.89
N HIS A 56 16.36 2.10 -6.49
CA HIS A 56 16.96 3.34 -5.99
C HIS A 56 17.75 3.11 -4.69
N MET A 57 17.14 2.46 -3.70
CA MET A 57 17.77 2.16 -2.42
C MET A 57 19.01 1.26 -2.60
N SER A 58 18.88 0.17 -3.34
CA SER A 58 19.99 -0.76 -3.59
C SER A 58 21.12 -0.11 -4.41
N SER A 59 20.79 0.82 -5.32
CA SER A 59 21.80 1.60 -6.04
C SER A 59 22.56 2.55 -5.12
N ALA A 60 21.86 3.18 -4.17
CA ALA A 60 22.44 4.12 -3.21
C ALA A 60 23.27 3.43 -2.13
N GLU A 61 22.88 2.22 -1.72
CA GLU A 61 23.59 1.41 -0.72
C GLU A 61 24.83 0.72 -1.28
N SER A 62 24.84 0.37 -2.57
CA SER A 62 25.94 -0.36 -3.21
C SER A 62 26.42 0.36 -4.48
N ASN A 63 25.83 0.03 -5.63
CA ASN A 63 26.16 0.65 -6.91
C ASN A 63 25.02 0.42 -7.91
N LEU A 64 25.06 1.14 -9.03
CA LEU A 64 24.03 1.07 -10.08
C LEU A 64 23.79 -0.36 -10.59
N LEU A 65 24.83 -1.16 -10.85
CA LEU A 65 24.65 -2.52 -11.36
C LEU A 65 23.96 -3.42 -10.34
N TYR A 66 24.32 -3.31 -9.06
CA TYR A 66 23.67 -4.02 -7.97
C TYR A 66 22.20 -3.60 -7.83
N GLY A 67 21.91 -2.30 -7.90
CA GLY A 67 20.55 -1.80 -7.79
C GLY A 67 19.64 -2.23 -8.94
N TRP A 68 20.13 -2.22 -10.17
CA TRP A 68 19.36 -2.67 -11.34
C TRP A 68 19.15 -4.20 -11.39
N THR A 69 19.98 -4.99 -10.72
CA THR A 69 19.85 -6.45 -10.70
C THR A 69 19.16 -6.93 -9.43
N ILE A 70 19.81 -6.77 -8.28
CA ILE A 70 19.29 -7.21 -6.98
C ILE A 70 18.13 -6.34 -6.53
N GLY A 71 18.23 -5.01 -6.70
CA GLY A 71 17.13 -4.10 -6.35
C GLY A 71 15.88 -4.35 -7.19
N LEU A 72 16.03 -4.74 -8.46
CA LEU A 72 14.91 -5.15 -9.31
C LEU A 72 14.24 -6.42 -8.77
N ILE A 73 15.02 -7.47 -8.46
CA ILE A 73 14.49 -8.74 -7.94
C ILE A 73 13.78 -8.52 -6.60
N HIS A 74 14.41 -7.79 -5.67
CA HIS A 74 13.81 -7.46 -4.38
C HIS A 74 12.55 -6.62 -4.55
N GLY A 75 12.59 -5.60 -5.42
CA GLY A 75 11.45 -4.74 -5.68
C GLY A 75 10.25 -5.46 -6.27
N VAL A 76 10.47 -6.45 -7.15
CA VAL A 76 9.38 -7.32 -7.63
C VAL A 76 8.83 -8.18 -6.49
N GLY A 77 9.69 -8.76 -5.65
CA GLY A 77 9.26 -9.55 -4.49
C GLY A 77 8.41 -8.75 -3.51
N GLU A 78 8.89 -7.58 -3.09
CA GLU A 78 8.19 -6.66 -2.20
C GLU A 78 6.88 -6.14 -2.84
N GLY A 79 6.90 -5.85 -4.14
CA GLY A 79 5.72 -5.47 -4.90
C GLY A 79 4.64 -6.55 -4.87
N LEU A 80 5.00 -7.82 -5.08
CA LEU A 80 4.07 -8.94 -5.01
C LEU A 80 3.51 -9.15 -3.60
N VAL A 81 4.34 -9.02 -2.56
CA VAL A 81 3.90 -9.11 -1.16
C VAL A 81 2.91 -7.99 -0.84
N ARG A 82 3.20 -6.74 -1.25
CA ARG A 82 2.30 -5.59 -1.05
C ARG A 82 1.00 -5.74 -1.84
N PHE A 83 1.07 -6.19 -3.07
CA PHE A 83 -0.11 -6.47 -3.89
C PHE A 83 -0.99 -7.54 -3.21
N GLY A 84 -0.40 -8.66 -2.80
CA GLY A 84 -1.11 -9.77 -2.15
C GLY A 84 -1.75 -9.34 -0.83
N ALA A 85 -1.01 -8.61 0.02
CA ALA A 85 -1.54 -8.03 1.25
C ALA A 85 -2.72 -7.09 0.96
N GLY A 86 -2.62 -6.25 -0.07
CA GLY A 86 -3.69 -5.36 -0.46
C GLY A 86 -4.93 -6.10 -0.98
N ALA A 87 -4.74 -7.15 -1.78
CA ALA A 87 -5.81 -8.01 -2.25
C ALA A 87 -6.53 -8.72 -1.10
N ILE A 88 -5.78 -9.24 -0.13
CA ILE A 88 -6.36 -9.85 1.09
C ILE A 88 -7.16 -8.81 1.87
N ASP A 89 -6.62 -7.60 2.09
CA ASP A 89 -7.35 -6.53 2.79
C ASP A 89 -8.66 -6.16 2.08
N ILE A 90 -8.69 -6.11 0.74
CA ILE A 90 -9.91 -5.85 -0.04
C ILE A 90 -10.92 -6.99 0.12
N LEU A 91 -10.48 -8.24 -0.07
CA LEU A 91 -11.35 -9.42 0.01
C LEU A 91 -11.88 -9.64 1.42
N THR A 92 -11.10 -9.27 2.42
CA THR A 92 -11.42 -9.49 3.84
C THR A 92 -12.05 -8.28 4.53
N CYS A 93 -12.16 -7.12 3.86
CA CYS A 93 -12.72 -5.89 4.46
C CYS A 93 -14.16 -6.03 4.97
N PRO A 94 -15.08 -6.79 4.35
CA PRO A 94 -16.46 -6.89 4.83
C PRO A 94 -16.60 -7.75 6.09
N PHE A 95 -15.57 -8.53 6.45
CA PHE A 95 -15.63 -9.45 7.58
C PHE A 95 -15.20 -8.76 8.87
N ASP A 96 -15.97 -9.00 9.93
CA ASP A 96 -15.71 -8.42 11.24
C ASP A 96 -14.68 -9.24 12.03
N PHE A 97 -13.39 -8.97 11.77
CA PHE A 97 -12.30 -9.56 12.53
C PHE A 97 -12.13 -8.90 13.91
N PRO A 98 -11.56 -9.61 14.91
CA PRO A 98 -11.14 -9.00 16.17
C PRO A 98 -10.21 -7.80 15.92
N LYS A 99 -10.26 -6.76 16.77
CA LYS A 99 -9.48 -5.52 16.58
C LYS A 99 -7.98 -5.78 16.37
N SER A 100 -7.42 -6.78 17.06
CA SER A 100 -6.03 -7.23 16.91
C SER A 100 -5.66 -7.73 15.51
N HIS A 101 -6.63 -8.08 14.67
CA HIS A 101 -6.44 -8.64 13.32
C HIS A 101 -6.91 -7.68 12.21
N LYS A 102 -7.19 -6.41 12.55
CA LYS A 102 -7.59 -5.37 11.59
C LYS A 102 -6.43 -4.48 11.10
N GLY A 103 -5.28 -4.57 11.77
CA GLY A 103 -4.06 -3.85 11.42
C GLY A 103 -3.47 -4.24 10.06
N PRO A 104 -2.41 -3.54 9.60
CA PRO A 104 -1.75 -3.81 8.33
C PRO A 104 -1.09 -5.18 8.32
N LEU A 105 -1.29 -5.95 7.25
CA LEU A 105 -0.63 -7.26 7.07
C LEU A 105 0.87 -7.13 6.77
N ILE A 106 1.28 -5.99 6.22
CA ILE A 106 2.66 -5.68 5.88
C ILE A 106 3.06 -4.33 6.47
N GLN A 107 4.33 -4.21 6.83
CA GLN A 107 4.90 -2.96 7.31
C GLN A 107 6.05 -2.54 6.38
N PRO A 108 6.13 -1.24 6.01
CA PRO A 108 5.21 -0.19 6.39
C PRO A 108 3.83 -0.28 5.69
N GLU A 109 2.82 0.38 6.27
CA GLU A 109 1.42 0.36 5.81
C GLU A 109 1.30 0.79 4.33
N TYR A 110 2.12 1.75 3.90
CA TYR A 110 2.19 2.27 2.54
C TYR A 110 3.63 2.33 2.01
N VAL A 111 3.79 2.24 0.69
CA VAL A 111 5.11 2.17 0.01
C VAL A 111 6.03 3.38 0.27
N TRP A 112 5.45 4.57 0.52
CA TRP A 112 6.19 5.82 0.74
C TRP A 112 6.59 6.06 2.20
N GLN A 113 6.12 5.22 3.12
CA GLN A 113 6.52 5.31 4.51
C GLN A 113 7.94 4.76 4.68
N LYS A 114 8.66 5.31 5.64
CA LYS A 114 10.02 4.84 5.96
C LYS A 114 9.96 3.32 6.25
N PRO A 115 10.76 2.50 5.56
CA PRO A 115 10.88 1.09 5.90
C PRO A 115 11.28 0.95 7.37
N GLY A 116 10.66 0.00 8.08
CA GLY A 116 11.16 -0.43 9.38
C GLY A 116 12.55 -1.06 9.25
N PRO A 117 13.22 -1.39 10.37
CA PRO A 117 14.47 -2.16 10.30
C PRO A 117 14.24 -3.44 9.51
N LYS A 118 14.95 -3.58 8.38
CA LYS A 118 14.90 -4.77 7.53
C LYS A 118 15.65 -5.89 8.25
N TYR A 119 14.91 -6.77 8.93
CA TYR A 119 15.37 -8.02 9.56
C TYR A 119 16.51 -7.87 10.61
N SER A 120 16.21 -8.25 11.86
CA SER A 120 17.20 -8.62 12.88
C SER A 120 17.65 -10.06 12.70
#